data_AF-A0A4V2UDY5-F1
#
_entry.id   AF-A0A4V2UDY5-F1
#
_cell.length_a   1.000
_cell.length_b   1.000
_cell.length_c   1.000
_cell.angle_alpha   90.00
_cell.angle_beta   90.00
_cell.angle_gamma   90.00
#
_symmetry.space_group_name_H-M   'P 1'
#
loop_
_entity.id
_entity.type
_entity.pdbx_description
1 polymer ?
#
loop_
_entity_poly.entity_id
_entity_poly.type
_entity_poly.pdbx_seq_one_letter_code
_entity_poly.pdbx_strand_id
1 'polypeptide(L)' 'MVARRDLTSDEWKWLVRLCQHDADSVPKDIEARLSELGLFGSNGLSDEARNLVQHELLSERRNRLQGLH' A
#
# COMPACT_ATOMS: atom_id res chain seq x y z
N MET A 1 -1.63 4.25 -13.31
CA MET A 1 -2.13 3.29 -12.30
C MET A 1 -0.93 2.62 -11.68
N VAL A 2 -0.61 2.98 -10.44
CA VAL A 2 0.47 2.35 -9.66
C VAL A 2 0.03 0.94 -9.27
N ALA A 3 0.90 -0.04 -9.43
CA ALA A 3 0.64 -1.42 -9.05
C ALA A 3 1.61 -1.88 -7.96
N ARG A 4 1.31 -3.02 -7.31
CA ARG A 4 2.16 -3.61 -6.27
C ARG A 4 3.61 -3.80 -6.69
N ARG A 5 3.84 -4.11 -7.97
CA ARG A 5 5.17 -4.32 -8.58
C ARG A 5 6.03 -3.06 -8.67
N ASP A 6 5.40 -1.89 -8.63
CA ASP A 6 6.09 -0.59 -8.67
C ASP A 6 6.65 -0.20 -7.28
N LEU A 7 6.33 -0.99 -6.25
CA LEU A 7 6.74 -0.80 -4.87
C LEU A 7 7.68 -1.93 -4.44
N THR A 8 8.71 -1.59 -3.69
CA THR A 8 9.52 -2.56 -2.95
C THR A 8 8.72 -3.20 -1.83
N SER A 9 9.24 -4.28 -1.26
CA SER A 9 8.60 -4.98 -0.13
C SER A 9 8.46 -4.09 1.11
N ASP A 10 9.43 -3.22 1.37
CA ASP A 10 9.38 -2.27 2.50
C ASP A 10 8.35 -1.16 2.27
N GLU A 11 8.36 -0.53 1.09
CA GLU A 11 7.38 0.52 0.75
C GLU A 11 5.94 -0.03 0.81
N TRP A 12 5.72 -1.24 0.31
CA TRP A 12 4.43 -1.89 0.40
C TRP A 12 4.00 -2.16 1.84
N LYS A 13 4.91 -2.69 2.67
CA LYS A 13 4.61 -2.99 4.07
C LYS A 13 4.20 -1.73 4.83
N TRP A 14 4.88 -0.61 4.58
CA TRP A 14 4.51 0.69 5.15
C TRP A 14 3.19 1.22 4.63
N LEU A 15 2.93 1.07 3.32
CA LEU A 15 1.65 1.45 2.72
C LEU A 15 0.47 0.70 3.36
N VAL A 16 0.62 -0.61 3.56
CA VAL A 16 -0.39 -1.45 4.22
C VAL A 16 -0.61 -1.01 5.67
N ARG A 17 0.46 -0.72 6.43
CA ARG A 17 0.36 -0.23 7.82
C ARG A 17 -0.36 1.11 7.92
N LEU A 18 0.00 2.05 7.05
CA LEU A 18 -0.68 3.34 6.96
C LEU A 18 -2.17 3.16 6.63
N CYS A 19 -2.50 2.24 5.70
CA CYS A 19 -3.88 1.97 5.31
C CYS A 19 -4.70 1.30 6.43
N GLN A 20 -4.04 0.53 7.29
CA GLN A 20 -4.65 -0.10 8.46
C GLN A 20 -4.71 0.83 9.68
N HIS A 21 -4.26 2.10 9.55
CA HIS A 21 -4.09 3.02 10.68
C HIS A 21 -3.19 2.45 11.80
N ASP A 22 -2.29 1.53 11.47
CA ASP A 22 -1.39 0.87 12.40
C ASP A 22 -0.14 1.73 12.69
N ALA A 23 0.12 2.74 11.85
CA ALA A 23 1.22 3.68 12.01
C ALA A 23 0.76 5.13 11.77
N ASP A 24 1.07 6.01 12.72
CA ASP A 24 0.85 7.46 12.61
C ASP A 24 1.89 8.17 11.75
N SER A 25 3.03 7.51 11.47
CA SER A 25 4.15 8.10 10.73
C SER A 25 4.95 7.03 10.00
N VAL A 26 5.53 7.43 8.87
CA VAL A 26 6.31 6.59 7.96
C VAL A 26 7.71 7.21 7.78
N PRO A 27 8.76 6.42 7.49
CA PRO A 27 10.08 6.97 7.17
C PRO A 27 10.01 7.96 6.01
N LYS A 28 10.75 9.08 6.11
CA LYS A 28 10.71 10.17 5.11
C LYS A 28 11.04 9.71 3.69
N ASP A 29 11.97 8.78 3.52
CA ASP A 29 12.28 8.20 2.20
C ASP A 29 11.07 7.49 1.59
N ILE A 30 10.33 6.73 2.40
CA ILE A 30 9.13 6.03 1.94
C ILE A 30 7.99 7.03 1.72
N GLU A 31 7.85 8.03 2.59
CA GLU A 31 6.89 9.12 2.38
C GLU A 31 7.11 9.82 1.04
N ALA A 32 8.36 10.19 0.75
CA ALA A 32 8.76 10.82 -0.50
C ALA A 32 8.40 9.91 -1.69
N ARG A 33 8.75 8.63 -1.61
CA ARG A 33 8.46 7.66 -2.67
C ARG A 33 6.96 7.45 -2.90
N LEU A 34 6.18 7.30 -1.84
CA LEU A 34 4.72 7.17 -1.93
C LEU A 34 4.09 8.46 -2.48
N SER A 35 4.64 9.63 -2.15
CA SER A 35 4.19 10.92 -2.67
C SER A 35 4.53 11.10 -4.15
N GLU A 36 5.72 10.68 -4.59
CA GLU A 36 6.10 10.64 -6.02
C GLU A 36 5.18 9.75 -6.84
N LEU A 37 4.69 8.66 -6.25
CA LEU A 37 3.72 7.75 -6.86
C LEU A 37 2.27 8.26 -6.77
N GLY A 38 2.02 9.40 -6.11
CA GLY A 38 0.67 9.95 -5.89
C GLY A 38 -0.17 9.17 -4.87
N LEU A 39 0.45 8.22 -4.15
CA LEU A 39 -0.21 7.38 -3.15
C LEU A 39 -0.34 8.07 -1.79
N PHE A 40 0.48 9.09 -1.54
CA PHE A 40 0.52 9.85 -0.30
C PHE A 40 0.54 11.35 -0.60
N GLY A 41 -0.17 12.14 0.20
CA GLY A 41 -0.27 13.59 0.02
C GLY A 41 -0.52 14.32 1.33
N SER A 42 -0.87 15.59 1.25
CA SER A 42 -0.98 16.50 2.39
C SER A 42 -1.99 16.07 3.46
N ASN A 43 -2.99 15.27 3.08
CA ASN A 43 -4.02 14.73 3.98
C ASN A 43 -3.79 13.24 4.31
N GLY A 44 -2.60 12.70 4.04
CA GLY A 44 -2.25 11.29 4.22
C GLY A 44 -2.45 10.45 2.96
N LEU A 45 -2.92 9.21 3.13
CA LEU A 45 -3.12 8.27 2.02
C LEU A 45 -4.22 8.70 1.04
N SER A 46 -3.90 8.70 -0.24
CA SER A 46 -4.86 8.89 -1.34
C SER A 46 -5.84 7.72 -1.44
N ASP A 47 -7.02 7.95 -2.01
CA ASP A 47 -7.99 6.88 -2.29
C ASP A 47 -7.42 5.78 -3.20
N GLU A 48 -6.56 6.15 -4.16
CA GLU A 48 -5.86 5.19 -5.03
C GLU A 48 -4.99 4.22 -4.22
N ALA A 49 -4.31 4.71 -3.18
CA ALA A 49 -3.48 3.89 -2.33
C ALA A 49 -4.30 2.91 -1.49
N ARG A 50 -5.43 3.36 -0.95
CA ARG A 50 -6.35 2.51 -0.21
C ARG A 50 -6.94 1.43 -1.11
N ASN A 51 -7.34 1.81 -2.33
CA ASN A 51 -7.91 0.88 -3.29
C ASN A 51 -6.87 -0.17 -3.73
N LEU A 52 -5.62 0.24 -3.98
CA LEU A 52 -4.52 -0.68 -4.29
C LEU A 52 -4.30 -1.69 -3.16
N VAL A 53 -4.18 -1.21 -1.91
CA VAL A 53 -3.99 -2.09 -0.74
C VAL A 53 -5.16 -3.05 -0.57
N GLN A 54 -6.40 -2.57 -0.66
CA GLN A 54 -7.58 -3.42 -0.54
C GLN A 54 -7.65 -4.46 -1.66
N HIS A 55 -7.38 -4.06 -2.91
CA HIS A 55 -7.41 -4.97 -4.05
C HIS A 55 -6.39 -6.11 -3.91
N GLU A 56 -5.15 -5.78 -3.52
CA GLU A 56 -4.11 -6.79 -3.33
C GLU A 56 -4.40 -7.71 -2.14
N LEU A 57 -4.83 -7.16 -0.98
CA LEU A 57 -5.21 -7.98 0.17
C LEU A 57 -6.39 -8.91 -0.15
N LEU A 58 -7.37 -8.44 -0.92
CA LEU A 58 -8.47 -9.27 -1.39
C LEU A 58 -7.98 -10.34 -2.38
N SER A 59 -7.04 -10.02 -3.25
CA SER A 59 -6.41 -10.96 -4.17
C SER A 59 -5.65 -12.05 -3.41
N GLU A 60 -4.81 -11.68 -2.44
CA GLU A 60 -4.09 -12.61 -1.57
C GLU A 60 -5.05 -13.50 -0.76
N ARG A 61 -6.11 -12.91 -0.17
CA ARG A 61 -7.13 -13.65 0.56
C ARG A 61 -7.85 -14.64 -0.34
N ARG A 62 -8.18 -14.24 -1.57
CA ARG A 62 -8.81 -15.11 -2.58
C ARG A 62 -7.89 -16.26 -2.96
N ASN A 63 -6.61 -15.99 -3.22
CA ASN A 63 -5.63 -17.02 -3.56
C ASN A 63 -5.50 -18.05 -2.43
N ARG A 64 -5.48 -17.60 -1.16
CA ARG A 64 -5.50 -18.49 0.01
C ARG A 64 -6.78 -19.33 0.10
N LEU A 65 -7.94 -18.74 -0.15
CA LEU A 65 -9.22 -19.47 -0.15
C LEU A 65 -9.32 -20.49 -1.28
N GLN A 66 -8.68 -20.22 -2.42
CA GLN A 66 -8.67 -21.12 -3.57
C GLN A 66 -7.57 -22.20 -3.49
N GLY A 67 -6.76 -22.24 -2.42
CA GLY A 67 -5.73 -23.25 -2.23
C GLY A 67 -4.63 -23.22 -3.29
N LEU A 68 -4.45 -22.10 -3.99
CA LEU A 68 -3.35 -21.88 -4.91
C LEU A 68 -2.10 -21.58 -4.06
N HIS A 69 -1.43 -22.64 -3.62
CA HIS A 69 -0.15 -22.60 -2.92
C HIS A 69 0.80 -23.62 -3.56
#